data_AF-A0A1G7MTL9-F1
#
_entry.id   AF-A0A1G7MTL9-F1
#
_cell.length_a   1.000
_cell.length_b   1.000
_cell.length_c   1.000
_cell.angle_alpha   90.00
_cell.angle_beta   90.00
_cell.angle_gamma   90.00
#
_symmetry.space_group_name_H-M   'P 1'
#
loop_
_entity.id
_entity.type
_entity.pdbx_description
1 polymer ?
#
loop_
_entity_poly.entity_id
_entity_poly.type
_entity_poly.pdbx_seq_one_letter_code
_entity_poly.pdbx_strand_id
1 'polypeptide(L)'
;MAIHNVDTNKGVWIMVEGAPGGGFMVVIKTDGQRHVYNEPVELEEALRLANTGAEILGLPGERVLVNMQDVVGQAGRSLACRKLRSIARQIGLKM
;
A
#
# COMPACT_ATOMS: atom_id res chain seq x y z
N MET A 1 1.18 15.92 -6.30
CA MET A 1 -0.17 16.47 -6.05
C MET A 1 -0.72 15.69 -4.87
N ALA A 2 -0.90 16.31 -3.70
CA ALA A 2 -1.37 15.60 -2.52
C ALA A 2 -2.89 15.36 -2.66
N ILE A 3 -3.29 14.09 -2.70
CA ILE A 3 -4.68 13.65 -2.85
C ILE A 3 -5.38 13.89 -1.50
N HIS A 4 -5.88 15.10 -1.25
CA HIS A 4 -6.50 15.43 0.03
C HIS A 4 -8.03 15.27 0.06
N ASN A 5 -8.73 15.03 -1.05
CA ASN A 5 -10.20 15.00 -1.06
C ASN A 5 -10.79 13.92 -2.00
N VAL A 6 -10.47 12.65 -1.77
CA VAL A 6 -11.15 11.53 -2.44
C VAL A 6 -12.08 10.84 -1.44
N ASP A 7 -13.38 10.84 -1.74
CA ASP A 7 -14.38 10.12 -0.94
C ASP A 7 -14.31 8.62 -1.25
N THR A 8 -13.48 7.90 -0.48
CA THR A 8 -13.29 6.44 -0.62
C THR A 8 -14.50 5.60 -0.20
N ASN A 9 -15.56 6.23 0.31
CA ASN A 9 -16.81 5.55 0.64
C ASN A 9 -17.78 5.46 -0.55
N LYS A 10 -17.46 6.09 -1.68
CA LYS A 10 -18.29 6.06 -2.90
C LYS A 10 -17.58 5.33 -4.03
N GLY A 11 -18.21 4.29 -4.55
CA GLY A 11 -17.66 3.42 -5.60
C GLY A 11 -16.64 2.42 -5.05
N VAL A 12 -15.83 1.86 -5.96
CA VAL A 12 -14.86 0.82 -5.64
C VAL A 12 -13.44 1.40 -5.55
N TRP A 13 -12.75 1.08 -4.46
CA TRP A 13 -11.37 1.50 -4.20
C TRP A 13 -10.55 0.31 -3.72
N ILE A 14 -9.29 0.26 -4.14
CA ILE A 14 -8.31 -0.69 -3.62
C ILE A 14 -7.29 0.09 -2.83
N MET A 15 -7.04 -0.33 -1.59
CA MET A 15 -6.16 0.36 -0.67
C MET A 15 -5.07 -0.60 -0.20
N VAL A 16 -3.83 -0.12 -0.14
CA VAL A 16 -2.72 -0.78 0.54
C VAL A 16 -2.53 -0.11 1.89
N GLU A 17 -2.75 -0.87 2.95
CA GLU A 17 -2.73 -0.40 4.33
C GLU A 17 -1.80 -1.26 5.19
N GLY A 18 -1.31 -0.70 6.29
CA GLY A 18 -0.47 -1.39 7.26
C GLY A 18 -1.29 -2.36 8.10
N ALA A 19 -0.75 -3.55 8.35
CA ALA A 19 -1.37 -4.52 9.22
C ALA A 19 -1.00 -4.28 10.69
N PRO A 20 -1.93 -4.48 11.65
CA PRO A 20 -1.65 -4.34 13.08
C PRO A 20 -0.51 -5.23 13.61
N GLY A 21 -0.28 -6.38 12.98
CA GLY A 21 0.82 -7.31 13.30
C GLY A 21 2.11 -7.08 12.49
N GLY A 22 2.16 -6.01 11.69
CA GLY A 22 3.24 -5.74 10.75
C GLY A 22 3.00 -6.36 9.37
N GLY A 23 3.58 -5.73 8.33
CA GLY A 23 3.30 -6.03 6.93
C GLY A 23 2.16 -5.18 6.39
N PHE A 24 1.75 -5.46 5.16
CA PHE A 24 0.76 -4.69 4.42
C PHE A 24 -0.35 -5.60 3.91
N MET A 25 -1.58 -5.09 3.94
CA MET A 25 -2.75 -5.78 3.43
C MET A 25 -3.38 -4.99 2.28
N VAL A 26 -4.03 -5.71 1.37
CA VAL A 26 -4.88 -5.14 0.34
C VAL A 26 -6.31 -5.13 0.85
N VAL A 27 -6.92 -3.95 0.80
CA VAL A 27 -8.27 -3.69 1.26
C VAL A 27 -9.08 -3.20 0.07
N ILE A 28 -10.19 -3.87 -0.21
CA ILE A 28 -11.15 -3.41 -1.21
C ILE A 28 -12.29 -2.72 -0.47
N LYS A 29 -12.55 -1.46 -0.80
CA LYS A 29 -13.70 -0.71 -0.30
C LYS A 29 -14.75 -0.56 -1.40
N THR A 30 -16.00 -0.85 -1.06
CA THR A 30 -17.15 -0.74 -1.97
C THR A 30 -18.32 -0.14 -1.21
N ASP A 31 -18.73 1.08 -1.57
CA ASP A 31 -19.92 1.75 -1.01
C ASP A 31 -20.01 1.68 0.53
N GLY A 32 -18.89 1.99 1.19
CA GLY A 32 -18.76 1.99 2.66
C GLY A 32 -18.47 0.63 3.29
N GLN A 33 -18.50 -0.46 2.52
CA GLN A 33 -18.05 -1.78 2.97
C GLN A 33 -16.54 -1.94 2.78
N ARG A 34 -15.92 -2.73 3.65
CA ARG A 34 -14.47 -2.97 3.69
C ARG A 34 -14.21 -4.47 3.67
N HIS A 35 -13.42 -4.92 2.70
CA HIS A 35 -13.03 -6.31 2.54
C HIS A 35 -11.50 -6.42 2.54
N VAL A 36 -10.97 -7.27 3.41
CA VAL A 36 -9.52 -7.57 3.45
C VAL A 36 -9.27 -8.78 2.56
N TYR A 37 -8.39 -8.63 1.57
CA TYR A 37 -8.20 -9.62 0.52
C TYR A 37 -7.14 -10.67 0.87
N ASN A 38 -6.14 -10.31 1.66
CA ASN A 38 -4.99 -11.18 1.95
C ASN A 38 -4.51 -11.06 3.39
N GLU A 39 -3.74 -12.05 3.81
CA GLU A 39 -2.90 -11.94 5.00
C GLU A 39 -1.81 -10.87 4.80
N PRO A 40 -1.21 -10.33 5.87
CA PRO A 40 -0.16 -9.33 5.76
C PRO A 40 1.05 -9.83 4.96
N VAL A 41 1.44 -9.07 3.94
CA VAL A 41 2.60 -9.35 3.05
C VAL A 41 3.61 -8.19 3.06
N GLU A 42 4.70 -8.31 2.31
CA GLU A 42 5.62 -7.19 2.08
C GLU A 42 4.97 -6.12 1.17
N LEU A 43 5.43 -4.88 1.28
CA LEU A 43 4.84 -3.74 0.56
C LEU A 43 4.80 -3.97 -0.96
N GLU A 44 5.89 -4.47 -1.54
CA GLU A 44 6.01 -4.70 -2.98
C GLU A 44 5.02 -5.74 -3.48
N GLU A 45 4.71 -6.74 -2.64
CA GLU A 45 3.73 -7.77 -2.95
C GLU A 45 2.31 -7.21 -2.81
N ALA A 46 2.02 -6.45 -1.76
CA ALA A 46 0.73 -5.78 -1.59
C ALA A 46 0.43 -4.83 -2.76
N LEU A 47 1.42 -4.05 -3.23
CA LEU A 47 1.29 -3.18 -4.39
C LEU A 47 1.00 -3.97 -5.68
N ARG A 48 1.67 -5.10 -5.88
CA ARG A 48 1.43 -5.97 -7.03
C ARG A 48 0.01 -6.53 -6.99
N LEU A 49 -0.41 -7.08 -5.85
CA LEU A 49 -1.75 -7.63 -5.66
C LEU A 49 -2.83 -6.55 -5.84
N ALA A 50 -2.60 -5.33 -5.35
CA ALA A 50 -3.52 -4.22 -5.51
C ALA A 50 -3.70 -3.82 -6.99
N ASN A 51 -2.60 -3.72 -7.74
CA ASN A 51 -2.66 -3.42 -9.17
C ASN A 51 -3.33 -4.53 -9.97
N THR A 52 -2.97 -5.79 -9.72
CA THR A 52 -3.64 -6.94 -10.35
C THR A 52 -5.12 -7.00 -9.99
N GLY A 53 -5.48 -6.70 -8.74
CA GLY A 53 -6.89 -6.59 -8.32
C GLY A 53 -7.63 -5.48 -9.08
N ALA A 54 -6.99 -4.33 -9.30
CA ALA A 54 -7.59 -3.24 -10.08
C ALA A 54 -7.81 -3.65 -11.53
N GLU A 55 -6.84 -4.32 -12.15
CA GLU A 55 -6.96 -4.86 -13.51
C GLU A 55 -8.10 -5.87 -13.62
N ILE A 56 -8.19 -6.82 -12.69
CA ILE A 56 -9.27 -7.83 -12.65
C ILE A 56 -10.64 -7.18 -12.50
N LEU A 57 -10.74 -6.13 -11.69
CA LEU A 57 -11.99 -5.40 -11.45
C LEU A 57 -12.28 -4.34 -12.53
N GLY A 58 -11.42 -4.21 -13.55
CA GLY A 58 -11.56 -3.19 -14.60
C GLY A 58 -11.48 -1.75 -14.08
N LEU A 59 -10.81 -1.53 -12.94
CA LEU A 59 -10.68 -0.22 -12.31
C LEU A 59 -9.47 0.53 -12.88
N PRO A 60 -9.59 1.85 -13.10
CA PRO A 60 -8.44 2.66 -13.46
C PRO A 60 -7.44 2.71 -12.30
N GLY A 61 -6.15 2.80 -12.60
CA GLY A 61 -5.08 2.80 -11.58
C GLY A 61 -5.22 3.91 -10.52
N GLU A 62 -5.93 5.00 -10.84
CA GLU A 62 -6.29 6.07 -9.90
C GLU A 62 -7.16 5.59 -8.72
N ARG A 63 -7.78 4.41 -8.83
CA ARG A 63 -8.56 3.77 -7.76
C ARG A 63 -7.72 2.94 -6.79
N VAL A 64 -6.40 2.87 -7.01
CA VAL A 64 -5.44 2.24 -6.09
C VAL A 64 -4.79 3.30 -5.22
N LEU A 65 -4.99 3.21 -3.91
CA LEU A 65 -4.44 4.14 -2.93
C LEU A 65 -3.48 3.42 -1.99
N VAL A 66 -2.44 4.12 -1.55
CA VAL A 66 -1.45 3.60 -0.60
C VAL A 66 -1.44 4.51 0.61
N ASN A 67 -1.63 3.95 1.81
CA ASN A 67 -1.50 4.72 3.03
C ASN A 67 -0.02 4.96 3.35
N MET A 68 0.47 6.15 3.03
CA MET A 68 1.88 6.50 3.24
C MET A 68 2.28 6.55 4.73
N GLN A 69 1.35 6.80 5.65
CA GLN A 69 1.67 6.76 7.09
C GLN A 69 2.02 5.33 7.52
N ASP A 70 1.28 4.35 7.02
CA ASP A 70 1.55 2.94 7.29
C ASP A 70 2.86 2.48 6.64
N VAL A 71 3.13 2.94 5.41
CA VAL A 71 4.41 2.67 4.74
C VAL A 71 5.59 3.17 5.57
N VAL A 72 5.52 4.40 6.08
CA VAL A 72 6.58 4.96 6.93
C VAL A 72 6.70 4.17 8.24
N GLY A 73 5.58 3.90 8.91
CA GLY A 73 5.54 3.16 10.17
C GLY A 73 6.10 1.74 10.05
N GLN A 74 6.06 1.16 8.85
CA GLN A 74 6.45 -0.22 8.59
C GLN A 74 7.52 -0.36 7.50
N ALA A 75 8.31 0.68 7.23
CA ALA A 75 9.30 0.70 6.15
C ALA A 75 10.34 -0.43 6.23
N GLY A 76 10.57 -1.00 7.42
CA GLY A 76 11.41 -2.19 7.61
C GLY A 76 10.86 -3.48 6.98
N ARG A 77 9.60 -3.50 6.55
CA ARG A 77 8.89 -4.62 5.92
C ARG A 77 8.71 -4.45 4.39
N SER A 78 9.46 -3.51 3.81
CA SER A 78 9.62 -3.36 2.37
C SER A 78 11.06 -3.69 1.98
N LEU A 79 11.23 -4.63 1.05
CA LEU A 79 12.54 -4.98 0.52
C LEU A 79 13.23 -3.77 -0.13
N ALA A 80 12.49 -2.96 -0.88
CA ALA A 80 12.98 -1.75 -1.51
C ALA A 80 13.45 -0.74 -0.46
N CYS A 81 12.65 -0.48 0.58
CA CYS A 81 13.05 0.41 1.68
C CYS A 81 14.28 -0.11 2.42
N ARG A 82 14.37 -1.42 2.69
CA ARG A 82 15.56 -2.03 3.30
C ARG A 82 16.80 -1.91 2.42
N LYS A 83 16.67 -2.15 1.10
CA LYS A 83 17.76 -2.00 0.14
C LYS A 83 18.24 -0.55 0.07
N LEU A 84 17.32 0.41 -0.03
CA LEU A 84 17.65 1.84 0.00
C LEU A 84 18.39 2.22 1.27
N ARG A 85 17.92 1.75 2.43
CA ARG A 85 18.61 1.97 3.72
C ARG A 85 20.01 1.34 3.73
N SER A 86 20.17 0.15 3.16
CA SER A 86 21.47 -0.52 3.04
C SER A 86 22.44 0.29 2.17
N ILE A 87 21.97 0.74 1.01
CA ILE A 87 22.76 1.59 0.09
C ILE A 87 23.14 2.90 0.79
N ALA A 88 22.18 3.58 1.42
CA ALA A 88 22.42 4.84 2.14
C ALA A 88 23.52 4.69 3.20
N ARG A 89 23.52 3.58 3.96
CA ARG A 89 24.58 3.26 4.92
C ARG A 89 25.94 3.02 4.24
N GLN A 90 25.96 2.31 3.11
CA GLN A 90 27.20 2.05 2.36
C GLN A 90 27.85 3.34 1.83
N ILE A 91 27.05 4.34 1.46
CA ILE A 91 27.54 5.63 0.95
C ILE A 91 27.67 6.72 2.03
N GLY A 92 27.54 6.36 3.31
CA GLY A 92 27.75 7.29 4.43
C GLY A 92 26.63 8.31 4.66
N LEU A 93 25.45 8.12 4.08
CA LEU A 93 24.29 8.96 4.36
C LEU A 93 23.69 8.59 5.73
N LYS A 94 23.57 9.58 6.61
CA LYS A 94 22.79 9.44 7.85
C LYS A 94 21.31 9.53 7.49
N MET A 95 20.61 8.40 7.65
CA MET A 95 19.15 8.31 7.61
C MET A 95 18.58 8.34 9.02
#